data_AF-A0A0F9KAT4-F1
#
_entry.id   AF-A0A0F9KAT4-F1
#
_cell.length_a   1.000
_cell.length_b   1.000
_cell.length_c   1.000
_cell.angle_alpha   90.00
_cell.angle_beta   90.00
_cell.angle_gamma   90.00
#
_symmetry.space_group_name_H-M   'P 1'
#
loop_
_entity.id
_entity.type
_entity.pdbx_description
1 polymer ?
#
loop_
_entity_poly.entity_id
_entity_poly.type
_entity_poly.pdbx_seq_one_letter_code
_entity_poly.pdbx_strand_id
1 'polypeptide(L)'
;MKSTNVSIGLLNPKNPENVGSVMRAAGNYRVEQIFYTGTRYPRALSYQPRTVDTHRKVSQGVTVTQVSSLLEKITEQQKIVCVELVLGAISLPEYEHPDNAIYIFGPEDGSIDQAIIDQAD
;
A
#
# COMPACT_ATOMS: atom_id res chain seq x y z
N MET A 1 22.07 -9.58 9.99
CA MET A 1 21.12 -8.44 9.90
C MET A 1 19.73 -9.03 9.75
N LYS A 2 18.75 -8.56 10.52
CA LYS A 2 17.36 -9.03 10.40
C LYS A 2 16.86 -8.58 9.02
N SER A 3 16.39 -9.52 8.19
CA SER A 3 15.86 -9.20 6.87
C SER A 3 14.40 -8.81 7.04
N THR A 4 14.06 -7.55 6.80
CA THR A 4 12.68 -7.06 6.79
C THR A 4 12.08 -7.24 5.40
N ASN A 5 10.93 -7.89 5.30
CA ASN A 5 10.17 -8.06 4.07
C ASN A 5 8.85 -7.30 4.21
N VAL A 6 8.81 -6.07 3.70
CA VAL A 6 7.66 -5.19 3.82
C VAL A 6 7.14 -4.83 2.44
N SER A 7 5.81 -4.91 2.28
CA SER A 7 5.10 -4.43 1.10
C SER A 7 3.95 -3.49 1.49
N ILE A 8 3.49 -2.69 0.52
CA ILE A 8 2.37 -1.76 0.70
C ILE A 8 1.21 -2.19 -0.18
N GLY A 9 0.01 -2.22 0.36
CA GLY A 9 -1.24 -2.44 -0.35
C GLY A 9 -2.10 -1.18 -0.38
N LEU A 10 -2.54 -0.76 -1.56
CA LEU A 10 -3.43 0.40 -1.74
C LEU A 10 -4.78 -0.07 -2.30
N LEU A 11 -5.86 0.14 -1.54
CA LEU A 11 -7.20 -0.26 -1.97
C LEU A 11 -7.82 0.79 -2.89
N ASN A 12 -7.99 0.43 -4.18
CA ASN A 12 -8.64 1.25 -5.20
C ASN A 12 -8.27 2.75 -5.15
N PRO A 13 -6.97 3.12 -5.14
CA PRO A 13 -6.54 4.50 -4.94
C PRO A 13 -7.07 5.42 -6.05
N LYS A 14 -7.44 6.64 -5.67
CA LYS A 14 -8.09 7.61 -6.55
C LYS A 14 -7.11 8.64 -7.10
N ASN A 15 -6.22 9.17 -6.28
CA ASN A 15 -5.34 10.28 -6.68
C ASN A 15 -3.93 9.79 -7.05
N PRO A 16 -3.48 9.98 -8.31
CA PRO A 16 -2.11 9.65 -8.72
C PRO A 16 -1.01 10.34 -7.89
N GLU A 17 -1.26 11.53 -7.35
CA GLU A 17 -0.28 12.25 -6.51
C GLU A 17 -0.05 11.53 -5.17
N ASN A 18 -1.10 10.94 -4.59
CA ASN A 18 -0.98 10.13 -3.38
C ASN A 18 -0.17 8.86 -3.67
N VAL A 19 -0.47 8.17 -4.78
CA VAL A 19 0.31 6.98 -5.19
C VAL A 19 1.77 7.37 -5.44
N GLY A 20 2.02 8.49 -6.10
CA GLY A 20 3.37 9.02 -6.31
C GLY A 20 4.11 9.37 -5.01
N SER A 21 3.39 9.84 -3.99
CA SER A 21 3.94 10.09 -2.65
C SER A 21 4.30 8.79 -1.93
N VAL A 22 3.44 7.76 -2.03
CA VAL A 22 3.73 6.41 -1.52
C VAL A 22 4.95 5.82 -2.21
N MET A 23 5.06 5.94 -3.55
CA MET A 23 6.24 5.50 -4.30
C MET A 23 7.53 6.19 -3.84
N ARG A 24 7.45 7.50 -3.56
CA ARG A 24 8.59 8.26 -3.04
C ARG A 24 9.01 7.78 -1.64
N ALA A 25 8.03 7.59 -0.75
CA ALA A 25 8.27 7.04 0.57
C ALA A 25 8.89 5.64 0.49
N ALA A 26 8.34 4.76 -0.35
CA ALA A 26 8.85 3.41 -0.57
C ALA A 26 10.31 3.42 -1.03
N GLY A 27 10.69 4.33 -1.94
CA GLY A 27 12.09 4.49 -2.35
C GLY A 27 13.00 4.91 -1.19
N ASN A 28 12.57 5.84 -0.35
CA ASN A 28 13.35 6.32 0.80
C ASN A 28 13.50 5.26 1.91
N TYR A 29 12.44 4.48 2.16
CA TYR A 29 12.40 3.45 3.20
C TYR A 29 12.73 2.05 2.70
N ARG A 30 13.17 1.91 1.44
CA ARG A 30 13.59 0.64 0.81
C ARG A 30 12.50 -0.43 0.82
N VAL A 31 11.26 -0.01 0.59
CA VAL A 31 10.16 -0.92 0.29
C VAL A 31 10.17 -1.21 -1.22
N GLU A 32 10.26 -2.47 -1.58
CA GLU A 32 10.44 -2.87 -2.99
C GLU A 32 9.11 -3.05 -3.74
N GLN A 33 8.02 -3.34 -3.03
CA GLN A 33 6.76 -3.75 -3.64
C GLN A 33 5.56 -2.94 -3.13
N ILE A 34 4.82 -2.36 -4.08
CA ILE A 34 3.51 -1.74 -3.88
C ILE A 34 2.51 -2.50 -4.74
N PHE A 35 1.44 -2.98 -4.10
CA PHE A 35 0.28 -3.57 -4.76
C PHE A 35 -0.89 -2.59 -4.69
N TYR A 36 -1.69 -2.52 -5.74
CA TYR A 36 -2.94 -1.77 -5.70
C TYR A 36 -4.08 -2.53 -6.36
N THR A 37 -5.30 -2.30 -5.89
CA THR A 37 -6.51 -2.87 -6.49
C THR A 37 -7.30 -1.81 -7.25
N GLY A 38 -8.35 -2.24 -7.95
CA GLY A 38 -9.30 -1.33 -8.59
C GLY A 38 -8.77 -0.64 -9.84
N THR A 39 -9.59 0.29 -10.37
CA THR A 39 -9.39 0.88 -11.70
C THR A 39 -9.27 2.40 -11.68
N ARG A 40 -9.48 3.05 -10.52
CA ARG A 40 -9.46 4.51 -10.40
C ARG A 40 -8.09 5.09 -10.72
N TYR A 41 -7.03 4.51 -10.20
CA TYR A 41 -5.65 4.93 -10.48
C TYR A 41 -5.26 4.85 -11.97
N PRO A 42 -5.35 3.69 -12.66
CA PRO A 42 -4.99 3.62 -14.08
C PRO A 42 -5.87 4.52 -14.94
N ARG A 43 -7.15 4.70 -14.57
CA ARG A 43 -8.04 5.65 -15.23
C ARG A 43 -7.60 7.10 -15.01
N ALA A 44 -7.15 7.48 -13.82
CA ALA A 44 -6.66 8.83 -13.57
C ALA A 44 -5.35 9.12 -14.33
N LEU A 45 -4.45 8.13 -14.42
CA LEU A 45 -3.20 8.24 -15.19
C LEU A 45 -3.44 8.49 -16.69
N SER A 46 -4.50 7.90 -17.27
CA SER A 46 -4.79 8.10 -18.71
C SER A 46 -5.22 9.53 -19.05
N TYR A 47 -5.75 10.28 -18.07
CA TYR A 47 -6.09 11.70 -18.22
C TYR A 47 -4.96 12.65 -17.82
N GLN A 48 -3.96 12.18 -17.08
CA GLN A 48 -2.86 12.99 -16.53
C GLN A 48 -1.48 12.32 -16.73
N PRO A 49 -1.01 12.15 -17.98
CA PRO A 49 0.24 11.44 -18.24
C PRO A 49 1.50 12.17 -17.74
N ARG A 50 1.46 13.50 -17.52
CA ARG A 50 2.65 14.30 -17.16
C ARG A 50 3.06 14.21 -15.68
N THR A 51 2.16 13.87 -14.76
CA THR A 51 2.47 13.78 -13.32
C THR A 51 3.30 12.53 -12.98
N VAL A 52 3.28 11.51 -13.83
CA VAL A 52 3.89 10.19 -13.58
C VAL A 52 5.42 10.19 -13.72
N ASP A 53 5.96 11.00 -14.63
CA ASP A 53 7.40 11.00 -14.98
C ASP A 53 8.30 11.46 -13.84
N THR A 54 7.81 12.37 -12.99
CA THR A 54 8.58 12.89 -11.85
C THR A 54 8.75 11.83 -10.77
N HIS A 55 7.71 11.02 -10.51
CA HIS A 55 7.75 9.98 -9.48
C HIS A 55 8.59 8.77 -9.90
N ARG A 56 8.61 8.41 -11.19
CA ARG A 56 9.43 7.30 -11.72
C ARG A 56 10.93 7.46 -11.50
N LYS A 57 11.45 8.70 -11.50
CA LYS A 57 12.90 8.95 -11.33
C LYS A 57 13.37 8.80 -9.88
N VAL A 58 12.50 9.05 -8.90
CA VAL A 58 12.86 9.06 -7.47
C VAL A 58 12.75 7.66 -6.84
N SER A 59 11.98 6.77 -7.46
CA SER A 59 11.64 5.44 -6.92
C SER A 59 12.31 4.29 -7.68
N GLN A 60 13.56 4.46 -8.12
CA GLN A 60 14.29 3.39 -8.81
C GLN A 60 14.37 2.15 -7.92
N GLY A 61 13.74 1.05 -8.34
CA GLY A 61 13.67 -0.22 -7.60
C GLY A 61 12.30 -0.54 -6.97
N VAL A 62 11.38 0.43 -6.90
CA VAL A 62 10.01 0.18 -6.40
C VAL A 62 9.11 -0.31 -7.53
N THR A 63 8.51 -1.49 -7.36
CA THR A 63 7.55 -2.05 -8.31
C THR A 63 6.13 -1.74 -7.87
N VAL A 64 5.32 -1.16 -8.76
CA VAL A 64 3.89 -0.89 -8.53
C VAL A 64 3.07 -1.82 -9.41
N THR A 65 2.31 -2.74 -8.80
CA THR A 65 1.58 -3.81 -9.52
C THR A 65 0.09 -3.75 -9.22
N GLN A 66 -0.73 -3.77 -10.27
CA GLN A 66 -2.18 -3.93 -10.13
C GLN A 66 -2.51 -5.39 -9.82
N VAL A 67 -3.38 -5.63 -8.85
CA VAL A 67 -3.87 -6.96 -8.49
C VAL A 67 -5.38 -6.97 -8.32
N SER A 68 -6.01 -8.13 -8.52
CA SER A 68 -7.43 -8.37 -8.25
C SER A 68 -7.75 -8.23 -6.76
N SER A 69 -6.91 -8.85 -5.92
CA SER A 69 -7.04 -8.87 -4.47
C SER A 69 -5.67 -8.70 -3.83
N LEU A 70 -5.58 -7.89 -2.78
CA LEU A 70 -4.37 -7.79 -1.97
C LEU A 70 -4.11 -9.08 -1.20
N LEU A 71 -5.17 -9.75 -0.75
CA LEU A 71 -5.09 -10.98 0.05
C LEU A 71 -4.43 -12.14 -0.72
N GLU A 72 -4.61 -12.19 -2.04
CA GLU A 72 -3.99 -13.20 -2.91
C GLU A 72 -2.47 -13.05 -3.05
N LYS A 73 -1.90 -11.91 -2.63
CA LYS A 73 -0.46 -11.66 -2.67
C LYS A 73 0.25 -11.92 -1.36
N ILE A 74 -0.50 -12.23 -0.32
CA ILE A 74 0.03 -12.42 1.03
C ILE A 74 0.60 -13.84 1.10
N THR A 75 1.88 -13.94 1.42
CA THR A 75 2.50 -15.25 1.69
C THR A 75 2.08 -15.72 3.08
N GLU A 76 2.02 -17.03 3.33
CA GLU A 76 1.51 -17.61 4.59
C GLU A 76 2.17 -17.09 5.88
N GLN A 77 3.35 -16.47 5.78
CA GLN A 77 4.12 -15.97 6.91
C GLN A 77 4.10 -14.43 7.04
N GLN A 78 3.41 -13.73 6.13
CA GLN A 78 3.38 -12.27 6.08
C GLN A 78 2.20 -11.74 6.89
N LYS A 79 2.48 -10.85 7.84
CA LYS A 79 1.47 -10.22 8.69
C LYS A 79 0.66 -9.16 7.94
N ILE A 80 -0.63 -9.09 8.20
CA ILE A 80 -1.56 -8.15 7.59
C ILE A 80 -1.79 -6.99 8.54
N VAL A 81 -1.29 -5.81 8.18
CA VAL A 81 -1.47 -4.60 8.98
C VAL A 81 -2.42 -3.65 8.27
N CYS A 82 -3.65 -3.53 8.75
CA CYS A 82 -4.60 -2.54 8.24
C CYS A 82 -4.42 -1.20 8.93
N VAL A 83 -4.22 -0.12 8.17
CA VAL A 83 -4.10 1.24 8.71
C VAL A 83 -5.44 1.96 8.54
N GLU A 84 -6.24 2.00 9.60
CA GLU A 84 -7.60 2.55 9.57
C GLU A 84 -8.04 3.12 10.94
N LEU A 85 -8.95 4.09 10.90
CA LEU A 85 -9.60 4.64 12.09
C LEU A 85 -10.83 3.80 12.45
N VAL A 86 -10.63 2.73 13.23
CA VAL A 86 -11.71 1.88 13.76
C VAL A 86 -11.67 1.75 15.28
N LEU A 87 -12.80 1.39 15.87
CA LEU A 87 -12.86 1.01 17.28
C LEU A 87 -12.05 -0.26 17.51
N GLY A 88 -11.16 -0.24 18.51
CA GLY A 88 -10.30 -1.37 18.84
C GLY A 88 -8.96 -1.40 18.08
N ALA A 89 -8.69 -0.42 17.20
CA ALA A 89 -7.38 -0.28 16.59
C ALA A 89 -6.30 0.04 17.64
N ILE A 90 -5.11 -0.52 17.45
CA ILE A 90 -3.93 -0.20 18.24
C ILE A 90 -3.37 1.15 17.76
N SER A 91 -3.08 2.04 18.71
CA SER A 91 -2.46 3.34 18.44
C SER A 91 -1.10 3.14 17.77
N LEU A 92 -0.81 3.87 16.68
CA LEU A 92 0.44 3.70 15.92
C LEU A 92 1.71 3.83 16.79
N PRO A 93 1.83 4.79 17.73
CA PRO A 93 2.93 4.83 18.69
C PRO A 93 3.12 3.59 19.58
N GLU A 94 2.05 2.82 19.80
CA GLU A 94 2.04 1.62 20.65
C GLU A 94 2.12 0.32 19.83
N TYR A 95 2.04 0.40 18.50
CA TYR A 95 2.04 -0.77 17.62
C TYR A 95 3.47 -1.28 17.38
N GLU A 96 3.70 -2.56 17.68
CA GLU A 96 4.97 -3.21 17.38
C GLU A 96 4.98 -3.68 15.92
N HIS A 97 5.77 -3.01 15.08
CA HIS A 97 5.84 -3.30 13.66
C HIS A 97 6.55 -4.64 13.37
N PRO A 98 5.88 -5.60 12.69
CA PRO A 98 6.49 -6.86 12.31
C PRO A 98 7.51 -6.68 11.19
N ASP A 99 8.54 -7.54 11.18
CA ASP A 99 9.58 -7.51 10.14
C ASP A 99 9.09 -8.03 8.78
N ASN A 100 8.06 -8.89 8.77
CA ASN A 100 7.46 -9.45 7.56
C ASN A 100 5.98 -9.08 7.50
N ALA A 101 5.64 -8.03 6.76
CA ALA A 101 4.28 -7.49 6.74
C ALA A 101 3.87 -6.91 5.39
N ILE A 102 2.55 -6.88 5.17
CA ILE A 102 1.89 -6.03 4.19
C ILE A 102 1.07 -4.97 4.93
N TYR A 103 1.34 -3.69 4.65
CA TYR A 103 0.56 -2.58 5.20
C TYR A 103 -0.51 -2.17 4.20
N ILE A 104 -1.78 -2.29 4.58
CA ILE A 104 -2.93 -2.02 3.73
C ILE A 104 -3.54 -0.67 4.10
N PHE A 105 -3.69 0.18 3.09
CA PHE A 105 -4.35 1.48 3.17
C PHE A 105 -5.65 1.48 2.37
N GLY A 106 -6.69 2.05 2.97
CA GLY A 106 -8.00 2.23 2.35
C GLY A 106 -8.01 3.26 1.22
N PRO A 107 -9.13 3.35 0.48
CA PRO A 107 -9.36 4.41 -0.49
C PRO A 107 -9.50 5.78 0.19
N GLU A 108 -9.15 6.86 -0.50
CA GLU A 108 -9.16 8.21 0.08
C GLU A 108 -10.56 8.72 0.47
N ASP A 109 -11.61 8.14 -0.09
CA ASP A 109 -13.01 8.52 0.08
C ASP A 109 -13.86 7.38 0.65
N GLY A 110 -13.24 6.44 1.36
CA GLY A 110 -13.92 5.34 2.02
C GLY A 110 -13.06 4.68 3.08
N SER A 111 -13.50 3.51 3.53
CA SER A 111 -12.78 2.69 4.51
C SER A 111 -12.33 1.38 3.90
N ILE A 112 -11.40 0.71 4.60
CA ILE A 112 -11.06 -0.68 4.28
C ILE A 112 -12.30 -1.57 4.47
N ASP A 113 -12.57 -2.46 3.51
CA ASP A 113 -13.68 -3.41 3.62
C ASP A 113 -13.52 -4.30 4.87
N GLN A 114 -14.62 -4.51 5.62
CA GLN A 114 -14.59 -5.28 6.86
C GLN A 114 -14.01 -6.69 6.66
N ALA A 115 -14.26 -7.33 5.52
CA ALA A 115 -13.71 -8.64 5.19
C ALA A 115 -12.17 -8.67 5.10
N ILE A 116 -11.52 -7.53 4.86
CA ILE A 116 -10.06 -7.39 4.89
C ILE A 116 -9.60 -7.08 6.32
N ILE A 117 -10.35 -6.24 7.05
CA ILE A 117 -10.09 -5.92 8.46
C ILE A 117 -10.14 -7.19 9.32
N ASP A 118 -11.09 -8.08 9.07
CA ASP A 118 -11.27 -9.35 9.80
C ASP A 118 -10.09 -10.33 9.58
N GLN A 119 -9.23 -10.06 8.60
CA GLN A 119 -8.01 -10.83 8.32
C GLN A 119 -6.74 -10.15 8.87
N ALA A 120 -6.87 -8.96 9.46
CA ALA A 120 -5.73 -8.25 10.04
C ALA A 120 -5.16 -8.99 11.26
N ASP A 121 -3.84 -8.87 11.46
CA ASP A 121 -3.09 -9.46 12.58
C ASP A 121 -2.91 -8.51 13.76
#